data_AF-A0A968RPB8-F1
#
_entry.id   AF-A0A968RPB8-F1
#
_cell.length_a   1.000
_cell.length_b   1.000
_cell.length_c   1.000
_cell.angle_alpha   90.00
_cell.angle_beta   90.00
_cell.angle_gamma   90.00
#
_symmetry.space_group_name_H-M   'P 1'
#
loop_
_entity.id
_entity.type
_entity.pdbx_description
1 polymer ?
#
loop_
_entity_poly.entity_id
_entity_poly.type
_entity_poly.pdbx_seq_one_letter_code
_entity_poly.pdbx_strand_id
1 'polypeptide(L)'
;MRYSQTRHYGVGGSFEEQLDVPGFSLATFGGTDILVGQTDAQGNLLQLVSGGSRLDDHLADIAQTINNQLIVIGTFWLEAQFDTLILTSNGSAQGVFLVSYDEALKVEWGKSISASRAITVETLETDTSGNIWMIGSFSGNLLLGDSLLFSTMQEVFMLLCFDSTGKMITAFRGNESVKKYRKINSEYDRWQHRFYR
;
A
#
# COMPACT_ATOMS: atom_id res chain seq x y z
N MET A 1 27.00 -23.24 -6.05
CA MET A 1 26.96 -22.90 -4.61
C MET A 1 26.36 -21.50 -4.49
N ARG A 2 25.25 -21.21 -3.82
CA ARG A 2 24.34 -21.97 -2.95
C ARG A 2 22.91 -21.63 -3.41
N TYR A 3 22.09 -22.66 -3.69
CA TYR A 3 20.64 -22.50 -3.75
C TYR A 3 20.11 -22.76 -2.35
N SER A 4 19.56 -21.73 -1.72
CA SER A 4 18.58 -21.86 -0.65
C SER A 4 17.80 -20.55 -0.66
N GLN A 5 16.86 -20.46 -1.60
CA GLN A 5 15.77 -19.49 -1.53
C GLN A 5 14.53 -20.33 -1.21
N THR A 6 14.23 -20.52 0.06
CA THR A 6 12.82 -20.69 0.46
C THR A 6 12.16 -19.35 0.14
N ARG A 7 11.59 -19.24 -1.07
CA ARG A 7 10.77 -18.09 -1.43
C ARG A 7 9.53 -18.14 -0.56
N HIS A 8 9.36 -17.15 0.30
CA HIS A 8 8.10 -16.92 0.97
C HIS A 8 7.24 -16.04 0.06
N TYR A 9 5.98 -16.39 -0.10
CA TYR A 9 5.04 -15.66 -0.94
C TYR A 9 4.10 -14.84 -0.06
N GLY A 10 3.90 -13.58 -0.41
CA GLY A 10 2.89 -12.73 0.22
C GLY A 10 1.50 -13.12 -0.28
N VAL A 11 0.57 -13.34 0.65
CA VAL A 11 -0.86 -13.49 0.35
C VAL A 11 -1.63 -12.36 1.02
N GLY A 12 -2.63 -11.85 0.32
CA GLY A 12 -3.47 -10.75 0.75
C GLY A 12 -4.94 -11.16 0.77
N GLY A 13 -5.68 -10.67 1.76
CA GLY A 13 -7.11 -10.92 1.86
C GLY A 13 -7.81 -9.91 2.75
N SER A 14 -9.08 -10.17 3.02
CA SER A 14 -9.85 -9.49 4.04
C SER A 14 -10.68 -10.49 4.85
N PHE A 15 -11.08 -10.11 6.05
CA PHE A 15 -11.91 -10.94 6.90
C PHE A 15 -12.87 -10.09 7.72
N GLU A 16 -14.06 -10.64 7.96
CA GLU A 16 -15.08 -10.10 8.85
C GLU A 16 -15.14 -11.03 10.07
N GLU A 17 -15.20 -10.49 11.29
CA GLU A 17 -15.17 -11.24 12.55
C GLU A 17 -13.82 -11.93 12.89
N GLN A 18 -13.83 -12.93 13.78
CA GLN A 18 -12.61 -13.65 14.14
C GLN A 18 -12.20 -14.62 13.02
N LEU A 19 -10.94 -14.51 12.58
CA LEU A 19 -10.34 -15.48 11.68
C LEU A 19 -9.57 -16.53 12.47
N ASP A 20 -10.08 -17.76 12.46
CA ASP A 20 -9.39 -18.94 13.00
C ASP A 20 -8.91 -19.86 11.87
N VAL A 21 -7.59 -19.99 11.74
CA VAL A 21 -6.94 -20.93 10.82
C VAL A 21 -5.88 -21.73 11.58
N PRO A 22 -5.43 -22.90 11.08
CA PRO A 22 -4.45 -23.71 11.82
C PRO A 22 -3.22 -22.91 12.25
N GLY A 23 -3.03 -22.74 13.56
CA GLY A 23 -1.90 -22.01 14.14
C GLY A 23 -2.07 -20.50 14.30
N PHE A 24 -3.17 -19.90 13.81
CA PHE A 24 -3.40 -18.46 13.90
C PHE A 24 -4.85 -18.14 14.29
N SER A 25 -5.00 -17.14 15.14
CA SER A 25 -6.29 -16.58 15.52
C SER A 25 -6.16 -15.06 15.50
N LEU A 26 -6.93 -14.40 14.66
CA LEU A 26 -6.93 -12.94 14.49
C LEU A 26 -8.34 -12.41 14.74
N ALA A 27 -8.43 -11.36 15.55
CA ALA A 27 -9.67 -10.62 15.75
C ALA A 27 -9.67 -9.38 14.86
N THR A 28 -10.86 -8.90 14.50
CA THR A 28 -10.97 -7.59 13.83
C THR A 28 -10.76 -6.44 14.81
N PHE A 29 -10.36 -5.28 14.27
CA PHE A 29 -10.38 -3.97 14.89
C PHE A 29 -11.76 -3.31 14.81
N GLY A 30 -12.68 -3.91 14.05
CA GLY A 30 -14.07 -3.52 13.93
C GLY A 30 -14.75 -4.20 12.75
N GLY A 31 -14.80 -3.50 11.61
CA GLY A 31 -15.41 -3.97 10.37
C GLY A 31 -14.56 -5.01 9.65
N THR A 32 -14.67 -5.06 8.32
CA THR A 32 -13.79 -5.87 7.48
C THR A 32 -12.35 -5.37 7.59
N ASP A 33 -11.41 -6.22 7.99
CA ASP A 33 -9.99 -5.86 8.08
C ASP A 33 -9.16 -6.52 7.01
N ILE A 34 -7.98 -5.96 6.74
CA ILE A 34 -7.03 -6.58 5.82
C ILE A 34 -6.24 -7.69 6.48
N LEU A 35 -5.82 -8.64 5.66
CA LEU A 35 -5.01 -9.78 6.03
C LEU A 35 -3.76 -9.83 5.16
N VAL A 36 -2.60 -10.01 5.78
CA VAL A 36 -1.32 -10.20 5.09
C VAL A 36 -0.65 -11.44 5.66
N GLY A 37 -0.35 -12.39 4.79
CA GLY A 37 0.28 -13.66 5.18
C GLY A 37 1.54 -13.96 4.38
N GLN A 38 2.38 -14.80 4.95
CA GLN A 38 3.49 -15.44 4.25
C GLN A 38 3.23 -16.94 4.13
N THR A 39 3.45 -17.51 2.96
CA THR A 39 3.39 -18.96 2.76
C THR A 39 4.74 -19.51 2.30
N ASP A 40 4.98 -20.80 2.56
CA ASP A 40 6.06 -21.54 1.91
C ASP A 40 5.73 -21.80 0.42
N ALA A 41 6.66 -22.44 -0.29
CA ALA A 41 6.51 -22.79 -1.70
C ALA A 41 5.46 -23.88 -1.97
N GLN A 42 4.96 -24.54 -0.92
CA GLN A 42 3.90 -25.53 -0.98
C GLN A 42 2.53 -24.91 -0.65
N GLY A 43 2.50 -23.61 -0.30
CA GLY A 43 1.28 -22.88 0.08
C GLY A 43 0.89 -23.06 1.54
N ASN A 44 1.74 -23.65 2.38
CA ASN A 44 1.47 -23.70 3.82
C ASN A 44 1.71 -22.33 4.44
N LEU A 45 0.79 -21.90 5.29
CA LEU A 45 0.87 -20.62 5.97
C LEU A 45 1.98 -20.64 7.03
N LEU A 46 2.92 -19.70 6.92
CA LEU A 46 4.06 -19.52 7.82
C LEU A 46 3.81 -18.43 8.84
N GLN A 47 3.16 -17.34 8.42
CA GLN A 47 2.85 -16.20 9.28
C GLN A 47 1.63 -15.46 8.75
N LEU A 48 0.91 -14.81 9.65
CA LEU A 48 -0.29 -14.04 9.36
C LEU A 48 -0.37 -12.83 10.28
N VAL A 49 -0.64 -11.66 9.70
CA VAL A 49 -0.92 -10.42 10.43
C VAL A 49 -2.15 -9.75 9.83
N SER A 50 -2.83 -8.95 10.65
CA SER A 50 -3.93 -8.10 10.21
C SER A 50 -3.62 -6.64 10.46
N GLY A 51 -4.38 -5.79 9.79
CA GLY A 51 -4.45 -4.38 10.09
C GLY A 51 -5.77 -3.81 9.59
N GLY A 52 -6.22 -2.76 10.26
CA GLY A 52 -7.53 -2.22 9.97
C GLY A 52 -7.99 -1.21 10.99
N SER A 53 -9.22 -0.80 10.83
CA SER A 53 -9.89 0.30 11.48
C SER A 53 -11.17 -0.20 12.15
N ARG A 54 -11.95 0.74 12.69
CA ARG A 54 -13.27 0.41 13.24
C ARG A 54 -14.35 0.18 12.16
N LEU A 55 -14.03 0.38 10.88
CA LEU A 55 -14.93 0.25 9.72
C LEU A 55 -14.28 -0.66 8.66
N ASP A 56 -14.93 -0.83 7.51
CA ASP A 56 -14.46 -1.74 6.46
C ASP A 56 -13.26 -1.18 5.70
N ASP A 57 -12.12 -1.83 5.88
CA ASP A 57 -10.86 -1.57 5.19
C ASP A 57 -10.70 -2.50 3.98
N HIS A 58 -9.94 -2.03 3.00
CA HIS A 58 -9.78 -2.75 1.75
C HIS A 58 -8.32 -2.84 1.36
N LEU A 59 -7.83 -4.07 1.18
CA LEU A 59 -6.52 -4.34 0.61
C LEU A 59 -6.58 -4.16 -0.91
N ALA A 60 -5.80 -3.23 -1.46
CA ALA A 60 -5.76 -3.01 -2.90
C ALA A 60 -4.64 -3.81 -3.58
N ASP A 61 -3.42 -3.81 -3.01
CA ASP A 61 -2.29 -4.51 -3.63
C ASP A 61 -1.14 -4.80 -2.65
N ILE A 62 -0.29 -5.75 -3.01
CA ILE A 62 0.91 -6.14 -2.28
C ILE A 62 2.06 -6.38 -3.28
N ALA A 63 3.24 -5.81 -3.03
CA ALA A 63 4.46 -6.21 -3.74
C ALA A 63 5.67 -6.27 -2.80
N GLN A 64 6.69 -7.02 -3.22
CA GLN A 64 7.92 -7.20 -2.47
C GLN A 64 9.06 -6.39 -3.09
N THR A 65 9.75 -5.56 -2.31
CA THR A 65 10.92 -4.82 -2.79
C THR A 65 12.13 -5.75 -2.97
N ILE A 66 13.15 -5.27 -3.68
CA ILE A 66 14.44 -5.99 -3.82
C ILE A 66 15.16 -6.23 -2.47
N ASN A 67 14.78 -5.48 -1.43
CA ASN A 67 15.30 -5.62 -0.07
C ASN A 67 14.43 -6.55 0.79
N ASN A 68 13.55 -7.34 0.16
CA ASN A 68 12.60 -8.28 0.78
C ASN A 68 11.54 -7.63 1.69
N GLN A 69 11.35 -6.32 1.62
CA GLN A 69 10.26 -5.65 2.32
C GLN A 69 8.94 -5.93 1.62
N LEU A 70 7.90 -6.27 2.37
CA LEU A 70 6.56 -6.43 1.83
C LEU A 70 5.82 -5.11 1.94
N ILE A 71 5.45 -4.54 0.80
CA ILE A 71 4.73 -3.27 0.70
C ILE A 71 3.27 -3.57 0.46
N VAL A 72 2.41 -2.98 1.28
CA VAL A 72 0.97 -3.23 1.30
C VAL A 72 0.26 -1.89 1.18
N ILE A 73 -0.69 -1.79 0.24
CA ILE A 73 -1.55 -0.61 0.09
C ILE A 73 -3.01 -0.99 0.16
N GLY A 74 -3.82 -0.02 0.53
CA GLY A 74 -5.26 -0.17 0.57
C GLY A 74 -5.92 1.08 1.12
N THR A 75 -7.23 1.01 1.35
CA THR A 75 -7.99 2.10 1.95
C THR A 75 -8.36 1.77 3.37
N PHE A 76 -8.42 2.80 4.22
CA PHE A 76 -8.86 2.69 5.59
C PHE A 76 -9.73 3.87 6.02
N TRP A 77 -10.36 3.74 7.18
CA TRP A 77 -11.22 4.80 7.73
C TRP A 77 -10.75 5.35 9.07
N LEU A 78 -10.82 6.67 9.21
CA LEU A 78 -10.51 7.44 10.42
C LEU A 78 -9.11 7.13 10.96
N GLU A 79 -8.98 6.04 11.71
CA GLU A 79 -7.75 5.56 12.30
C GLU A 79 -7.65 4.04 12.08
N ALA A 80 -6.53 3.59 11.53
CA ALA A 80 -6.22 2.18 11.35
C ALA A 80 -4.93 1.80 12.08
N GLN A 81 -4.91 0.59 12.62
CA GLN A 81 -3.79 0.01 13.33
C GLN A 81 -3.14 -1.10 12.51
N PHE A 82 -1.80 -1.09 12.45
CA PHE A 82 -0.97 -2.13 11.85
C PHE A 82 0.14 -2.46 12.84
N ASP A 83 0.07 -3.63 13.49
CA ASP A 83 0.91 -3.94 14.67
C ASP A 83 0.81 -2.84 15.75
N THR A 84 1.88 -2.09 16.02
CA THR A 84 1.90 -0.96 16.97
C THR A 84 1.76 0.40 16.28
N LEU A 85 1.81 0.43 14.95
CA LEU A 85 1.65 1.65 14.16
C LEU A 85 0.18 2.04 14.06
N ILE A 86 -0.10 3.31 14.32
CA ILE A 86 -1.42 3.91 14.13
C ILE A 86 -1.32 4.93 12.98
N LEU A 87 -2.19 4.79 11.98
CA LEU A 87 -2.32 5.72 10.86
C LEU A 87 -3.66 6.44 10.95
N THR A 88 -3.65 7.76 10.79
CA THR A 88 -4.85 8.60 10.80
C THR A 88 -5.11 9.19 9.41
N SER A 89 -6.36 9.15 8.96
CA SER A 89 -6.81 9.84 7.75
C SER A 89 -7.04 11.32 8.06
N ASN A 90 -6.29 12.18 7.37
CA ASN A 90 -6.34 13.62 7.58
C ASN A 90 -7.26 14.31 6.56
N GLY A 91 -8.08 15.25 7.01
CA GLY A 91 -8.94 16.06 6.14
C GLY A 91 -10.18 15.36 5.57
N SER A 92 -10.29 14.02 5.65
CA SER A 92 -11.53 13.27 5.41
C SER A 92 -11.56 11.95 6.18
N ALA A 93 -12.72 11.29 6.19
CA ALA A 93 -12.88 10.02 6.91
C ALA A 93 -12.17 8.84 6.24
N GLN A 94 -11.90 8.89 4.93
CA GLN A 94 -11.26 7.79 4.19
C GLN A 94 -9.85 8.18 3.75
N GLY A 95 -8.89 7.31 4.03
CA GLY A 95 -7.50 7.44 3.62
C GLY A 95 -7.01 6.21 2.87
N VAL A 96 -5.81 6.34 2.31
CA VAL A 96 -5.01 5.27 1.73
C VAL A 96 -3.84 5.00 2.67
N PHE A 97 -3.66 3.75 3.07
CA PHE A 97 -2.47 3.32 3.79
C PHE A 97 -1.41 2.82 2.80
N LEU A 98 -0.15 3.05 3.15
CA LEU A 98 1.02 2.43 2.56
C LEU A 98 1.89 1.94 3.72
N VAL A 99 2.03 0.64 3.88
CA VAL A 99 2.74 0.03 5.01
C VAL A 99 3.84 -0.89 4.49
N SER A 100 5.02 -0.79 5.10
CA SER A 100 6.15 -1.70 4.84
C SER A 100 6.32 -2.66 6.01
N TYR A 101 6.45 -3.93 5.67
CA TYR A 101 6.77 -4.99 6.61
C TYR A 101 8.13 -5.59 6.30
N ASP A 102 8.85 -6.01 7.35
CA ASP A 102 10.05 -6.83 7.21
C ASP A 102 9.72 -8.29 6.83
N GLU A 103 10.75 -9.12 6.66
CA GLU A 103 10.60 -10.55 6.37
C GLU A 103 9.85 -11.34 7.44
N ALA A 104 9.71 -10.81 8.65
CA ALA A 104 8.98 -11.40 9.77
C ALA A 104 7.61 -10.73 9.99
N LEU A 105 7.06 -10.07 8.96
CA LEU A 105 5.79 -9.32 9.00
C LEU A 105 5.69 -8.32 10.17
N LYS A 106 6.80 -7.73 10.61
CA LYS A 106 6.79 -6.59 11.53
C LYS A 106 6.77 -5.29 10.75
N VAL A 107 6.01 -4.32 11.23
CA VAL A 107 5.93 -3.01 10.59
C VAL A 107 7.26 -2.27 10.74
N GLU A 108 7.87 -1.91 9.61
CA GLU A 108 9.07 -1.06 9.58
C GLU A 108 8.68 0.42 9.54
N TRP A 109 7.69 0.76 8.71
CA TRP A 109 7.16 2.10 8.58
C TRP A 109 5.78 2.07 7.91
N GLY A 110 5.02 3.15 8.08
CA GLY A 110 3.82 3.39 7.29
C GLY A 110 3.60 4.85 6.95
N LYS A 111 2.67 5.09 6.03
CA LYS A 111 2.25 6.41 5.56
C LYS A 111 0.73 6.43 5.39
N SER A 112 0.13 7.53 5.80
CA SER A 112 -1.25 7.88 5.49
C SER A 112 -1.24 8.88 4.33
N ILE A 113 -1.97 8.54 3.27
CA ILE A 113 -2.23 9.40 2.13
C ILE A 113 -3.73 9.65 2.11
N SER A 114 -4.17 10.89 2.15
CA SER A 114 -5.59 11.22 2.27
C SER A 114 -5.97 12.33 1.31
N ALA A 115 -7.25 12.40 0.98
CA ALA A 115 -7.78 13.51 0.20
C ALA A 115 -9.00 14.13 0.87
N SER A 116 -9.11 15.46 0.81
CA SER A 116 -10.22 16.17 1.46
C SER A 116 -11.59 15.95 0.82
N ARG A 117 -11.69 15.21 -0.30
CA ARG A 117 -12.96 14.86 -0.94
C ARG A 117 -13.06 13.38 -1.29
N ALA A 118 -12.20 12.90 -2.19
CA ALA A 118 -12.21 11.51 -2.62
C ALA A 118 -10.79 11.06 -2.95
N ILE A 119 -10.47 9.81 -2.62
CA ILE A 119 -9.21 9.16 -2.94
C ILE A 119 -9.46 7.70 -3.29
N THR A 120 -8.73 7.18 -4.27
CA THR A 120 -8.67 5.77 -4.59
C THR A 120 -7.21 5.35 -4.76
N VAL A 121 -6.92 4.07 -4.53
CA VAL A 121 -5.63 3.45 -4.82
C VAL A 121 -5.89 2.17 -5.60
N GLU A 122 -5.12 1.93 -6.67
CA GLU A 122 -5.38 0.78 -7.55
C GLU A 122 -4.31 -0.31 -7.42
N THR A 123 -3.02 0.05 -7.48
CA THR A 123 -1.92 -0.91 -7.53
C THR A 123 -0.60 -0.25 -7.12
N LEU A 124 0.38 -1.08 -6.76
CA LEU A 124 1.75 -0.68 -6.57
C LEU A 124 2.72 -1.58 -7.32
N GLU A 125 3.88 -1.03 -7.65
CA GLU A 125 5.01 -1.75 -8.24
C GLU A 125 6.30 -1.32 -7.57
N THR A 126 7.28 -2.21 -7.53
CA THR A 126 8.62 -1.91 -6.99
C THR A 126 9.68 -2.08 -8.07
N ASP A 127 10.64 -1.17 -8.13
CA ASP A 127 11.75 -1.28 -9.08
C ASP A 127 13.01 -1.93 -8.48
N THR A 128 14.02 -2.15 -9.32
CA THR A 128 15.30 -2.77 -8.92
C THR A 128 16.16 -1.88 -8.03
N SER A 129 15.81 -0.60 -7.86
CA SER A 129 16.43 0.30 -6.89
C SER A 129 15.72 0.26 -5.53
N GLY A 130 14.63 -0.51 -5.41
CA GLY A 130 13.80 -0.59 -4.22
C GLY A 130 12.83 0.58 -4.08
N ASN A 131 12.61 1.38 -5.14
CA ASN A 131 11.58 2.41 -5.09
C ASN A 131 10.20 1.77 -5.23
N ILE A 132 9.23 2.41 -4.62
CA ILE A 132 7.84 1.98 -4.51
C ILE A 132 7.01 2.99 -5.28
N TRP A 133 6.34 2.52 -6.33
CA TRP A 133 5.48 3.32 -7.20
C TRP A 133 4.05 2.91 -6.95
N MET A 134 3.17 3.87 -6.69
CA MET A 134 1.74 3.61 -6.53
C MET A 134 0.92 4.58 -7.36
N ILE A 135 -0.25 4.11 -7.79
CA ILE A 135 -1.18 4.90 -8.59
C ILE A 135 -2.60 4.87 -8.03
N GLY A 136 -3.36 5.91 -8.37
CA GLY A 136 -4.76 6.03 -8.01
C GLY A 136 -5.37 7.31 -8.55
N SER A 137 -6.50 7.72 -7.97
CA SER A 137 -7.12 9.01 -8.25
C SER A 137 -7.41 9.79 -6.98
N PHE A 138 -7.50 11.10 -7.10
CA PHE A 138 -7.95 11.95 -5.99
C PHE A 138 -8.69 13.19 -6.47
N SER A 139 -9.50 13.76 -5.59
CA SER A 139 -10.01 15.13 -5.70
C SER A 139 -9.96 15.85 -4.35
N GLY A 140 -9.92 17.18 -4.38
CA GLY A 140 -9.67 18.01 -3.20
C GLY A 140 -8.18 18.22 -2.95
N ASN A 141 -7.81 18.32 -1.68
CA ASN A 141 -6.44 18.44 -1.21
C ASN A 141 -5.85 17.06 -0.95
N LEU A 142 -4.83 16.65 -1.70
CA LEU A 142 -4.05 15.44 -1.44
C LEU A 142 -3.01 15.72 -0.36
N LEU A 143 -3.07 14.95 0.71
CA LEU A 143 -2.19 15.07 1.87
C LEU A 143 -1.34 13.80 2.01
N LEU A 144 -0.06 13.98 2.35
CA LEU A 144 0.82 12.94 2.87
C LEU A 144 1.10 13.26 4.35
N GLY A 145 0.48 12.51 5.26
CA GLY A 145 0.35 12.94 6.65
C GLY A 145 -0.35 14.30 6.71
N ASP A 146 0.30 15.30 7.27
CA ASP A 146 -0.22 16.68 7.36
C ASP A 146 0.23 17.58 6.20
N SER A 147 1.08 17.07 5.30
CA SER A 147 1.67 17.88 4.23
C SER A 147 0.80 17.88 2.97
N LEU A 148 0.43 19.07 2.49
CA LEU A 148 -0.29 19.25 1.23
C LEU A 148 0.63 18.98 0.03
N LEU A 149 0.30 17.99 -0.79
CA LEU A 149 0.99 17.70 -2.04
C LEU A 149 0.36 18.45 -3.22
N PHE A 150 -0.96 18.33 -3.37
CA PHE A 150 -1.69 18.90 -4.49
C PHE A 150 -3.09 19.36 -4.07
N SER A 151 -3.66 20.30 -4.83
CA SER A 151 -5.06 20.71 -4.69
C SER A 151 -5.73 20.75 -6.07
N THR A 152 -6.91 20.15 -6.18
CA THR A 152 -7.73 20.14 -7.39
C THR A 152 -9.20 19.95 -7.08
N MET A 153 -10.09 20.55 -7.86
CA MET A 153 -11.54 20.33 -7.72
C MET A 153 -12.07 19.19 -8.58
N GLN A 154 -11.29 18.77 -9.59
CA GLN A 154 -11.61 17.63 -10.45
C GLN A 154 -10.92 16.39 -9.94
N GLU A 155 -11.52 15.23 -10.15
CA GLU A 155 -10.84 13.96 -9.95
C GLU A 155 -9.73 13.82 -11.00
N VAL A 156 -8.50 13.61 -10.53
CA VAL A 156 -7.31 13.48 -11.36
C VAL A 156 -6.53 12.24 -10.95
N PHE A 157 -5.77 11.70 -11.90
CA PHE A 157 -4.80 10.65 -11.63
C PHE A 157 -3.69 11.16 -10.70
N MET A 158 -3.23 10.30 -9.79
CA MET A 158 -2.00 10.48 -9.03
C MET A 158 -1.03 9.33 -9.28
N LEU A 159 0.26 9.67 -9.29
CA LEU A 159 1.36 8.74 -9.21
C LEU A 159 2.31 9.22 -8.12
N LEU A 160 2.59 8.36 -7.15
CA LEU A 160 3.48 8.64 -6.04
C LEU A 160 4.63 7.65 -6.06
N CYS A 161 5.83 8.13 -5.75
CA CYS A 161 7.04 7.35 -5.68
C CYS A 161 7.72 7.58 -4.33
N PHE A 162 8.07 6.50 -3.65
CA PHE A 162 8.79 6.49 -2.37
C PHE A 162 10.05 5.63 -2.48
N ASP A 163 11.09 5.93 -1.71
CA ASP A 163 12.20 5.00 -1.53
C ASP A 163 11.84 3.88 -0.54
N SER A 164 12.75 2.91 -0.37
CA SER A 164 12.58 1.78 0.55
C SER A 164 12.46 2.16 2.03
N THR A 165 12.75 3.42 2.39
CA THR A 165 12.57 3.97 3.75
C THR A 165 11.21 4.67 3.91
N GLY A 166 10.41 4.70 2.86
CA GLY A 166 9.11 5.38 2.82
C GLY A 166 9.24 6.89 2.64
N LYS A 167 10.42 7.42 2.28
CA LYS A 167 10.56 8.84 1.96
C LYS A 167 10.09 9.09 0.53
N MET A 168 9.24 10.10 0.35
CA MET A 168 8.73 10.47 -0.97
C MET A 168 9.86 11.00 -1.85
N ILE A 169 10.00 10.41 -3.04
CA ILE A 169 10.93 10.82 -4.10
C ILE A 169 10.23 11.76 -5.07
N THR A 170 9.02 11.40 -5.51
CA THR A 170 8.26 12.14 -6.52
C THR A 170 6.77 11.99 -6.30
N ALA A 171 6.04 13.05 -6.61
CA ALA A 171 4.59 13.03 -6.75
C ALA A 171 4.21 13.69 -8.09
N PHE A 172 3.28 13.08 -8.80
CA PHE A 172 2.73 13.59 -10.04
C PHE A 172 1.20 13.52 -10.02
N ARG A 173 0.55 14.48 -10.65
CA ARG A 173 -0.89 14.43 -10.95
C ARG A 173 -1.15 14.72 -12.42
N GLY A 174 -2.16 14.06 -12.99
CA GLY A 174 -2.53 14.23 -14.40
C GLY A 174 -4.04 14.19 -14.60
N ASN A 175 -4.53 14.95 -15.57
CA ASN A 175 -5.97 15.01 -15.91
C ASN A 175 -6.43 13.82 -16.78
N GLU A 176 -5.58 12.82 -17.01
CA GLU A 176 -5.88 11.64 -17.82
C GLU A 176 -6.42 10.49 -16.95
N SER A 177 -7.26 9.61 -17.51
CA SER A 177 -7.82 8.47 -16.77
C SER A 177 -6.79 7.37 -16.50
N VAL A 178 -6.87 6.72 -15.33
CA VAL A 178 -6.01 5.60 -14.89
C VAL A 178 -5.95 4.44 -15.91
N LYS A 179 -7.01 4.24 -16.70
CA LYS A 179 -7.13 3.18 -17.72
C LYS A 179 -5.98 3.14 -18.74
N LYS A 180 -5.26 4.25 -18.95
CA LYS A 180 -4.11 4.31 -19.87
C LYS A 180 -2.84 3.68 -19.29
N TYR A 181 -2.75 3.54 -17.98
CA TYR A 181 -1.49 3.22 -17.26
C TYR A 181 -1.52 1.88 -16.52
N ARG A 182 -2.45 0.98 -16.88
CA ARG A 182 -2.68 -0.35 -16.27
C ARG A 182 -1.47 -1.31 -16.26
N LYS A 183 -0.36 -0.97 -16.92
CA LYS A 183 0.92 -1.69 -16.80
C LYS A 183 2.04 -0.66 -16.75
N ILE A 184 2.55 -0.41 -15.55
CA ILE A 184 3.70 0.47 -15.30
C ILE A 184 4.93 -0.02 -16.11
N ASN A 185 5.04 -1.33 -16.32
CA ASN A 185 6.18 -1.97 -17.00
C ASN A 185 6.44 -1.58 -18.47
N SER A 186 5.46 -1.06 -19.23
CA SER A 186 5.72 -0.68 -20.65
C SER A 186 5.94 0.83 -20.86
N GLU A 187 5.76 1.65 -19.81
CA GLU A 187 6.03 3.09 -19.86
C GLU A 187 7.13 3.53 -18.91
N TYR A 188 7.63 2.66 -18.02
CA TYR A 188 8.76 2.92 -17.13
C TYR A 188 9.96 3.60 -17.85
N ASP A 189 10.32 3.11 -19.04
CA ASP A 189 11.37 3.72 -19.87
C ASP A 189 11.00 5.12 -20.41
N ARG A 190 9.71 5.41 -20.64
CA ARG A 190 9.28 6.73 -21.11
C ARG A 190 9.25 7.78 -20.00
N TRP A 191 9.03 7.38 -18.75
CA TRP A 191 9.05 8.29 -17.60
C TRP A 191 10.46 8.79 -17.30
N GLN A 192 11.49 7.94 -17.43
CA GLN A 192 12.89 8.37 -17.29
C GLN A 192 13.30 9.42 -18.32
N HIS A 193 12.80 9.34 -19.56
CA HIS A 193 13.20 10.26 -20.63
C HIS A 193 12.45 11.61 -20.65
N ARG A 194 11.32 11.75 -19.95
CA ARG A 194 10.55 13.02 -19.93
C ARG A 194 10.88 13.96 -18.78
N PHE A 195 11.47 13.46 -17.70
CA PHE A 195 11.69 14.26 -16.48
C PHE A 195 13.17 14.51 -16.16
N TYR A 196 14.10 13.97 -16.95
CA TYR A 196 15.51 14.39 -16.98
C TYR A 196 15.80 15.20 -18.26
N ARG A 197 15.41 16.48 -18.27
CA ARG A 197 16.01 17.53 -19.12
C ARG A 197 16.03 18.85 -18.37
#